data_AF-A0A832IKR5-F1
#
_entry.id   AF-A0A832IKR5-F1
#
_cell.length_a   1.000
_cell.length_b   1.000
_cell.length_c   1.000
_cell.angle_alpha   90.00
_cell.angle_beta   90.00
_cell.angle_gamma   90.00
#
_symmetry.space_group_name_H-M   'P 1'
#
loop_
_entity.id
_entity.type
_entity.pdbx_description
1 polymer ?
#
loop_
_entity_poly.entity_id
_entity_poly.type
_entity_poly.pdbx_seq_one_letter_code
_entity_poly.pdbx_strand_id
1 'polypeptide(L)'
;MNPLFFKLAFRSILKNRISSSINIIGFSIGVAASLFIFLFLKYELSFDTFYPNAKKIYRIVGTYKSNNNTSTTGFMWYPIAKDIKNEIAGIDDFCRVSQEYEMNCFVENQRYKINKLRFVEPNFFSFFGFQLLAGNPKTALNSTDKIVLTQKKAAQLFGNANPLGKTILYEHRPLTVSGIAANPPLNTHLVFDALISSKYLAESDAYFTGYNGGVTLLSYLRLSDKATVQQIESAFPGFFERKINRQWKGNGMSLSATLQNISNIHLSDGSIDDDITTNRSKKSIFVIVSISILILLLAIINYIILYTAQKITKTKDIGILKVFGANNHSLLRQNFIEVCVLTTIASIIGVFLLFLGISFLNRYLQTTIRIEDTIFSSVLFLVILIIGLSIAVTFISARKYLVVTTAASLKNRMTTSRHNTFKRNLLIAFQFTVVIVLLIAVFVISRQNKFLQQTALGFDKENILTLQTDEEITADKLFEFKQNMRELAAINAVSLSSQLVGKGITKNGYIIDN
;
A
#
# COMPACT_ATOMS: atom_id res chain seq x y z
N MET A 1 -39.76 -20.18 4.86
CA MET A 1 -38.66 -21.06 4.35
C MET A 1 -38.71 -22.36 5.14
N ASN A 2 -38.80 -23.52 4.51
CA ASN A 2 -39.14 -24.78 5.22
C ASN A 2 -37.92 -25.26 6.05
N PRO A 3 -38.00 -25.38 7.41
CA PRO A 3 -36.88 -25.79 8.26
C PRO A 3 -36.32 -27.18 7.90
N LEU A 4 -37.14 -27.98 7.21
CA LEU A 4 -36.77 -29.27 6.66
C LEU A 4 -35.53 -29.20 5.74
N PHE A 5 -35.40 -28.17 4.89
CA PHE A 5 -34.28 -28.10 3.95
C PHE A 5 -32.94 -27.83 4.65
N PHE A 6 -32.92 -26.99 5.69
CA PHE A 6 -31.73 -26.77 6.51
C PHE A 6 -31.33 -28.03 7.27
N LYS A 7 -32.31 -28.74 7.86
CA LYS A 7 -32.07 -30.01 8.56
C LYS A 7 -31.50 -31.07 7.61
N LEU A 8 -32.01 -31.13 6.38
CA LEU A 8 -31.51 -32.03 5.34
C LEU A 8 -30.09 -31.66 4.87
N ALA A 9 -29.79 -30.36 4.72
CA ALA A 9 -28.45 -29.89 4.39
C ALA A 9 -27.43 -30.27 5.48
N PHE A 10 -27.75 -30.03 6.76
CA PHE A 10 -26.85 -30.37 7.87
C PHE A 10 -26.61 -31.88 7.98
N ARG A 11 -27.67 -32.69 7.82
CA ARG A 11 -27.56 -34.15 7.81
C ARG A 11 -26.73 -34.66 6.63
N SER A 12 -26.82 -33.99 5.48
CA SER A 12 -26.01 -34.27 4.28
C SER A 12 -24.51 -34.10 4.54
N ILE A 13 -24.14 -33.00 5.21
CA ILE A 13 -22.76 -32.67 5.58
C ILE A 13 -22.20 -33.73 6.54
N LEU A 14 -22.96 -34.08 7.58
CA LEU A 14 -22.56 -35.05 8.59
C LEU A 14 -22.42 -36.49 8.06
N LYS A 15 -23.15 -36.83 6.98
CA LYS A 15 -23.05 -38.14 6.32
C LYS A 15 -21.78 -38.24 5.45
N ASN A 16 -21.31 -37.12 4.89
CA ASN A 16 -20.19 -37.07 3.94
C ASN A 16 -18.96 -36.34 4.52
N ARG A 17 -18.61 -36.61 5.78
CA ARG A 17 -17.67 -35.79 6.59
C ARG A 17 -16.35 -35.49 5.92
N ILE A 18 -15.66 -36.48 5.35
CA ILE A 18 -14.34 -36.28 4.71
C ILE A 18 -14.46 -35.31 3.54
N SER A 19 -15.40 -35.59 2.63
CA SER A 19 -15.55 -34.83 1.39
C SER A 19 -16.10 -33.43 1.66
N SER A 20 -17.01 -33.27 2.63
CA SER A 20 -17.47 -31.96 3.09
C SER A 20 -16.37 -31.18 3.80
N SER A 21 -15.50 -31.83 4.59
CA SER A 21 -14.38 -31.15 5.27
C SER A 21 -13.35 -30.63 4.27
N ILE A 22 -12.97 -31.44 3.26
CA ILE A 22 -12.06 -31.01 2.20
C ILE A 22 -12.63 -29.80 1.44
N ASN A 23 -13.93 -29.84 1.10
CA ASN A 23 -14.61 -28.72 0.43
C ASN A 23 -14.64 -27.46 1.29
N ILE A 24 -15.01 -27.60 2.56
CA ILE A 24 -15.11 -26.47 3.49
C ILE A 24 -13.73 -25.85 3.68
N ILE A 25 -12.69 -26.63 3.99
CA ILE A 25 -11.33 -26.11 4.21
C ILE A 25 -10.78 -25.44 2.96
N GLY A 26 -10.82 -26.13 1.81
CA GLY A 26 -10.28 -25.59 0.56
C GLY A 26 -10.98 -24.30 0.13
N PHE A 27 -12.31 -24.26 0.26
CA PHE A 27 -13.08 -23.07 -0.06
C PHE A 27 -12.87 -21.95 0.97
N SER A 28 -12.73 -22.28 2.27
CA SER A 28 -12.43 -21.29 3.32
C SER A 28 -11.11 -20.57 3.07
N ILE A 29 -10.07 -21.29 2.65
CA ILE A 29 -8.78 -20.69 2.29
C ILE A 29 -8.93 -19.77 1.07
N GLY A 30 -9.68 -20.19 0.04
CA GLY A 30 -9.97 -19.35 -1.13
C GLY A 30 -10.76 -18.08 -0.80
N VAL A 31 -11.71 -18.17 0.14
CA VAL A 31 -12.45 -17.01 0.66
C VAL A 31 -11.54 -16.09 1.46
N ALA A 32 -10.71 -16.64 2.36
CA ALA A 32 -9.76 -15.85 3.15
C ALA A 32 -8.80 -15.06 2.26
N ALA A 33 -8.22 -15.74 1.25
CA ALA A 33 -7.33 -15.11 0.28
C ALA A 33 -8.04 -14.02 -0.54
N SER A 34 -9.21 -14.32 -1.12
CA SER A 34 -9.93 -13.35 -1.95
C SER A 34 -10.41 -12.14 -1.16
N LEU A 35 -10.86 -12.33 0.09
CA LEU A 35 -11.23 -11.25 0.99
C LEU A 35 -10.02 -10.40 1.38
N PHE A 36 -8.88 -11.02 1.69
CA PHE A 36 -7.64 -10.27 1.97
C PHE A 36 -7.24 -9.38 0.80
N ILE A 37 -7.25 -9.93 -0.41
CA ILE A 37 -6.89 -9.18 -1.62
C ILE A 37 -7.88 -8.04 -1.84
N PHE A 38 -9.19 -8.28 -1.66
CA PHE A 38 -10.19 -7.23 -1.77
C PHE A 38 -9.90 -6.07 -0.80
N LEU A 39 -9.60 -6.39 0.47
CA LEU A 39 -9.24 -5.40 1.48
C LEU A 39 -7.94 -4.68 1.13
N PHE A 40 -6.93 -5.42 0.66
CA PHE A 40 -5.66 -4.88 0.21
C PHE A 40 -5.84 -3.91 -0.96
N LEU A 41 -6.60 -4.30 -1.98
CA LEU A 41 -6.90 -3.44 -3.13
C LEU A 41 -7.65 -2.18 -2.71
N LYS A 42 -8.63 -2.31 -1.81
CA LYS A 42 -9.35 -1.15 -1.28
C LYS A 42 -8.42 -0.23 -0.50
N TYR A 43 -7.53 -0.78 0.32
CA TYR A 43 -6.52 -0.01 1.05
C TYR A 43 -5.61 0.76 0.08
N GLU A 44 -5.04 0.07 -0.91
CA GLU A 44 -4.14 0.66 -1.91
C GLU A 44 -4.84 1.72 -2.79
N LEU A 45 -6.11 1.53 -3.14
CA LEU A 45 -6.91 2.51 -3.90
C LEU A 45 -7.44 3.68 -3.04
N SER A 46 -7.44 3.53 -1.72
CA SER A 46 -7.90 4.59 -0.80
C SER A 46 -6.83 5.64 -0.49
N PHE A 47 -5.59 5.43 -0.95
CA PHE A 47 -4.49 6.33 -0.68
C PHE A 47 -4.79 7.76 -1.12
N ASP A 48 -4.55 8.72 -0.23
CA ASP A 48 -4.61 10.15 -0.53
C ASP A 48 -5.95 10.66 -1.09
N THR A 49 -7.05 9.94 -0.81
CA THR A 49 -8.40 10.30 -1.26
C THR A 49 -9.20 11.12 -0.24
N PHE A 50 -8.78 11.18 1.03
CA PHE A 50 -9.54 11.80 2.13
C PHE A 50 -9.39 13.32 2.23
N TYR A 51 -8.49 13.93 1.46
CA TYR A 51 -8.31 15.39 1.50
C TYR A 51 -9.55 16.11 0.97
N PRO A 52 -10.06 17.16 1.65
CA PRO A 52 -11.26 17.89 1.22
C PRO A 52 -11.21 18.39 -0.23
N ASN A 53 -10.01 18.73 -0.73
CA ASN A 53 -9.79 19.24 -2.08
C ASN A 53 -8.88 18.33 -2.93
N ALA A 54 -8.85 17.01 -2.68
CA ALA A 54 -7.92 16.09 -3.37
C ALA A 54 -7.90 16.26 -4.90
N LYS A 55 -9.06 16.48 -5.53
CA LYS A 55 -9.17 16.70 -6.99
C LYS A 55 -8.48 17.96 -7.51
N LYS A 56 -8.23 18.95 -6.63
CA LYS A 56 -7.63 20.25 -6.97
C LYS A 56 -6.20 20.39 -6.47
N ILE A 57 -5.68 19.41 -5.71
CA ILE A 57 -4.32 19.42 -5.19
C ILE A 57 -3.42 18.63 -6.13
N TYR A 58 -2.37 19.29 -6.61
CA TYR A 58 -1.41 18.73 -7.54
C TYR A 58 0.00 18.95 -7.01
N ARG A 59 0.86 17.95 -7.13
CA ARG A 59 2.30 18.08 -6.92
C ARG A 59 2.98 18.44 -8.24
N ILE A 60 3.98 19.29 -8.19
CA ILE A 60 4.87 19.59 -9.32
C ILE A 60 5.88 18.44 -9.44
N VAL A 61 5.96 17.83 -10.62
CA VAL A 61 6.93 16.78 -10.95
C VAL A 61 7.89 17.36 -11.98
N GLY A 62 9.19 17.40 -11.65
CA GLY A 62 10.22 17.92 -12.52
C GLY A 62 10.87 16.83 -13.35
N THR A 63 11.04 17.06 -14.65
CA THR A 63 11.80 16.21 -15.56
C THR A 63 13.07 16.94 -16.00
N TYR A 64 14.20 16.39 -15.60
CA TYR A 64 15.54 16.91 -15.84
C TYR A 64 16.13 16.15 -17.01
N LYS A 65 16.47 16.88 -18.07
CA LYS A 65 17.21 16.34 -19.21
C LYS A 65 18.62 16.88 -19.14
N SER A 66 19.60 15.98 -19.15
CA SER A 66 21.02 16.29 -19.22
C SER A 66 21.64 15.42 -20.30
N ASN A 67 21.98 16.01 -21.45
CA ASN A 67 22.49 15.31 -22.62
C ASN A 67 21.62 14.08 -22.99
N ASN A 68 22.07 12.86 -22.65
CA ASN A 68 21.40 11.60 -22.97
C ASN A 68 20.54 11.02 -21.84
N ASN A 69 20.59 11.61 -20.63
CA ASN A 69 19.86 11.11 -19.47
C ASN A 69 18.64 11.99 -19.21
N THR A 70 17.49 11.34 -19.06
CA THR A 70 16.27 11.96 -18.54
C THR A 70 15.97 11.34 -17.20
N SER A 71 15.82 12.18 -16.17
CA SER A 71 15.40 11.76 -14.83
C SER A 71 14.19 12.57 -14.40
N THR A 72 13.33 11.96 -13.58
CA THR A 72 12.12 12.61 -13.09
C THR A 72 12.10 12.57 -11.58
N THR A 73 11.74 13.68 -10.92
CA THR A 73 11.68 13.76 -9.46
C THR A 73 10.44 14.49 -8.99
N GLY A 74 9.88 14.03 -7.86
CA GLY A 74 8.78 14.69 -7.17
C GLY A 74 9.23 15.87 -6.32
N PHE A 75 10.54 16.07 -6.17
CA PHE A 75 11.14 17.13 -5.38
C PHE A 75 11.56 18.32 -6.24
N MET A 76 11.39 19.50 -5.68
CA MET A 76 11.73 20.76 -6.33
C MET A 76 12.38 21.72 -5.33
N TRP A 77 12.99 22.80 -5.85
CA TRP A 77 13.61 23.84 -5.04
C TRP A 77 12.61 24.58 -4.17
N TYR A 78 13.11 25.13 -3.06
CA TYR A 78 12.34 25.92 -2.11
C TYR A 78 11.43 26.99 -2.77
N PRO A 79 11.92 27.92 -3.62
CA PRO A 79 11.09 29.02 -4.12
C PRO A 79 10.01 28.61 -5.13
N ILE A 80 10.11 27.42 -5.74
CA ILE A 80 9.35 27.08 -6.96
C ILE A 80 7.84 27.27 -6.81
N ALA A 81 7.26 26.78 -5.71
CA ALA A 81 5.81 26.72 -5.54
C ALA A 81 5.24 28.11 -5.30
N LYS A 82 6.00 28.94 -4.57
CA LYS A 82 5.67 30.34 -4.30
C LYS A 82 5.74 31.18 -5.57
N ASP A 83 6.82 31.03 -6.34
CA ASP A 83 7.02 31.76 -7.58
C ASP A 83 5.97 31.38 -8.64
N ILE A 84 5.64 30.09 -8.76
CA ILE A 84 4.56 29.62 -9.63
C ILE A 84 3.21 30.21 -9.20
N LYS A 85 2.86 30.21 -7.90
CA LYS A 85 1.62 30.85 -7.42
C LYS A 85 1.55 32.34 -7.77
N ASN A 86 2.68 33.05 -7.71
CA ASN A 86 2.73 34.49 -7.94
C ASN A 86 2.74 34.86 -9.43
N GLU A 87 3.36 34.05 -10.29
CA GLU A 87 3.55 34.37 -11.71
C GLU A 87 2.54 33.67 -12.65
N ILE A 88 1.89 32.60 -12.20
CA ILE A 88 0.94 31.83 -13.02
C ILE A 88 -0.45 31.94 -12.41
N ALA A 89 -1.39 32.48 -13.19
CA ALA A 89 -2.79 32.60 -12.80
C ALA A 89 -3.47 31.22 -12.68
N GLY A 90 -4.48 31.10 -11.82
CA GLY A 90 -5.24 29.86 -11.62
C GLY A 90 -4.79 29.00 -10.44
N ILE A 91 -3.97 29.55 -9.54
CA ILE A 91 -3.47 28.86 -8.35
C ILE A 91 -3.96 29.60 -7.10
N ASP A 92 -4.80 28.93 -6.31
CA ASP A 92 -5.36 29.50 -5.07
C ASP A 92 -4.34 29.51 -3.93
N ASP A 93 -3.58 28.41 -3.81
CA ASP A 93 -2.61 28.25 -2.73
C ASP A 93 -1.49 27.26 -3.07
N PHE A 94 -0.40 27.30 -2.28
CA PHE A 94 0.67 26.29 -2.36
C PHE A 94 0.99 25.74 -0.97
N CYS A 95 1.59 24.54 -0.93
CA CYS A 95 2.17 23.97 0.27
C CYS A 95 3.43 23.19 -0.10
N ARG A 96 4.49 23.36 0.67
CA ARG A 96 5.75 22.62 0.54
C ARG A 96 5.86 21.63 1.70
N VAL A 97 6.35 20.44 1.41
CA VAL A 97 6.57 19.38 2.41
C VAL A 97 7.92 18.75 2.11
N SER A 98 8.78 18.65 3.10
CA SER A 98 10.05 17.94 2.94
C SER A 98 9.89 16.43 2.82
N GLN A 99 10.98 15.76 2.47
CA GLN A 99 11.12 14.33 2.72
C GLN A 99 10.97 13.99 4.22
N GLU A 100 10.84 12.69 4.49
CA GLU A 100 10.80 12.17 5.85
C GLU A 100 12.21 12.17 6.46
N TYR A 101 12.35 12.76 7.65
CA TYR A 101 13.58 12.77 8.42
C TYR A 101 13.41 11.99 9.73
N GLU A 102 14.51 11.40 10.18
CA GLU A 102 14.62 10.88 11.54
C GLU A 102 15.33 11.93 12.41
N MET A 103 14.74 12.23 13.56
CA MET A 103 15.25 13.21 14.51
C MET A 103 15.47 12.55 15.86
N ASN A 104 16.65 12.77 16.46
CA ASN A 104 16.83 12.58 17.89
C ASN A 104 16.44 13.88 18.60
N CYS A 105 15.66 13.79 19.66
CA CYS A 105 15.32 14.94 20.49
C CYS A 105 15.52 14.61 21.97
N PHE A 106 15.68 15.65 22.78
CA PHE A 106 15.77 15.52 24.23
C PHE A 106 14.55 16.14 24.91
N VAL A 107 13.98 15.39 25.85
CA VAL A 107 12.92 15.86 26.74
C VAL A 107 13.40 15.59 28.16
N GLU A 108 13.54 16.63 28.98
CA GLU A 108 14.01 16.49 30.38
C GLU A 108 15.31 15.66 30.49
N ASN A 109 16.28 15.93 29.61
CA ASN A 109 17.57 15.20 29.45
C ASN A 109 17.49 13.73 29.04
N GLN A 110 16.30 13.21 28.73
CA GLN A 110 16.14 11.88 28.14
C GLN A 110 16.10 11.97 26.61
N ARG A 111 16.85 11.09 25.95
CA ARG A 111 16.92 11.01 24.49
C ARG A 111 15.76 10.18 23.95
N TYR A 112 15.04 10.77 23.00
CA TYR A 112 13.97 10.13 22.24
C TYR A 112 14.24 10.18 20.74
N LYS A 113 13.56 9.32 19.99
CA LYS A 113 13.61 9.29 18.52
C LYS A 113 12.23 9.60 17.93
N ILE A 114 12.21 10.54 16.99
CA ILE A 114 11.09 10.83 16.11
C ILE A 114 11.46 10.30 14.72
N ASN A 115 10.72 9.30 14.24
CA ASN A 115 11.07 8.60 13.01
C ASN A 115 10.54 9.30 11.76
N LYS A 116 9.45 10.06 11.91
CA LYS A 116 8.73 10.69 10.79
C LYS A 116 8.58 12.19 10.99
N LEU A 117 9.70 12.89 11.03
CA LEU A 117 9.73 14.35 11.06
C LEU A 117 9.60 14.90 9.64
N ARG A 118 8.79 15.95 9.46
CA ARG A 118 8.74 16.72 8.20
C ARG A 118 8.77 18.21 8.47
N PHE A 119 9.42 18.94 7.58
CA PHE A 119 9.35 20.39 7.50
C PHE A 119 8.26 20.77 6.50
N VAL A 120 7.31 21.61 6.92
CA VAL A 120 6.11 21.91 6.14
C VAL A 120 5.76 23.38 6.17
N GLU A 121 5.02 23.85 5.16
CA GLU A 121 4.52 25.22 5.17
C GLU A 121 3.61 25.53 6.36
N PRO A 122 3.57 26.80 6.81
CA PRO A 122 2.67 27.22 7.90
C PRO A 122 1.19 26.91 7.64
N ASN A 123 0.75 26.87 6.38
CA ASN A 123 -0.64 26.59 5.99
C ASN A 123 -0.96 25.08 5.84
N PHE A 124 -0.04 24.16 6.20
CA PHE A 124 -0.17 22.71 6.00
C PHE A 124 -1.53 22.13 6.43
N PHE A 125 -1.97 22.44 7.66
CA PHE A 125 -3.25 21.95 8.19
C PHE A 125 -4.45 22.47 7.41
N SER A 126 -4.47 23.75 7.03
CA SER A 126 -5.55 24.33 6.22
C SER A 126 -5.51 23.89 4.75
N PHE A 127 -4.33 23.52 4.24
CA PHE A 127 -4.14 23.11 2.86
C PHE A 127 -4.61 21.66 2.65
N PHE A 128 -4.18 20.73 3.51
CA PHE A 128 -4.53 19.31 3.42
C PHE A 128 -5.77 18.93 4.24
N GLY A 129 -6.14 19.71 5.26
CA GLY A 129 -7.28 19.41 6.13
C GLY A 129 -7.00 18.41 7.24
N PHE A 130 -5.73 18.21 7.63
CA PHE A 130 -5.40 17.41 8.82
C PHE A 130 -5.94 18.07 10.10
N GLN A 131 -6.51 17.25 10.98
CA GLN A 131 -7.14 17.73 12.21
C GLN A 131 -6.09 17.98 13.31
N LEU A 132 -6.12 19.17 13.91
CA LEU A 132 -5.50 19.43 15.21
C LEU A 132 -6.50 19.10 16.32
N LEU A 133 -6.07 18.27 17.26
CA LEU A 133 -6.78 17.99 18.51
C LEU A 133 -6.58 19.12 19.53
N ALA A 134 -5.43 19.78 19.49
CA ALA A 134 -5.12 20.92 20.33
C ALA A 134 -4.16 21.90 19.63
N GLY A 135 -4.26 23.20 19.95
CA GLY A 135 -3.54 24.28 19.28
C GLY A 135 -4.32 24.92 18.13
N ASN A 136 -3.78 25.98 17.52
CA ASN A 136 -4.43 26.71 16.43
C ASN A 136 -3.74 26.45 15.08
N PRO A 137 -4.45 25.91 14.06
CA PRO A 137 -3.87 25.59 12.76
C PRO A 137 -3.10 26.72 12.08
N LYS A 138 -3.49 27.99 12.31
CA LYS A 138 -2.86 29.16 11.69
C LYS A 138 -1.56 29.60 12.39
N THR A 139 -1.39 29.27 13.67
CA THR A 139 -0.26 29.75 14.48
C THR A 139 0.68 28.64 14.94
N ALA A 140 0.25 27.37 14.79
CA ALA A 140 1.00 26.19 15.22
C ALA A 140 2.36 26.05 14.49
N LEU A 141 2.44 26.40 13.20
CA LEU A 141 3.66 26.24 12.39
C LEU A 141 4.16 27.57 11.79
N ASN A 142 3.88 28.70 12.44
CA ASN A 142 4.17 30.04 11.89
C ASN A 142 5.52 30.65 12.37
N SER A 143 6.30 29.94 13.19
CA SER A 143 7.62 30.37 13.66
C SER A 143 8.64 29.22 13.58
N THR A 144 9.92 29.53 13.76
CA THR A 144 11.04 28.57 13.63
C THR A 144 11.26 27.75 14.89
N ASP A 145 10.73 28.16 16.03
CA ASP A 145 10.85 27.55 17.34
C ASP A 145 9.65 26.68 17.75
N LYS A 146 8.82 26.24 16.79
CA LYS A 146 7.59 25.48 17.04
C LYS A 146 7.58 24.10 16.42
N ILE A 147 6.99 23.16 17.14
CA ILE A 147 6.74 21.81 16.68
C ILE A 147 5.30 21.37 16.95
N VAL A 148 4.71 20.65 16.00
CA VAL A 148 3.46 19.93 16.18
C VAL A 148 3.74 18.45 16.26
N LEU A 149 3.16 17.77 17.23
CA LEU A 149 3.30 16.32 17.42
C LEU A 149 1.98 15.61 17.13
N THR A 150 2.03 14.38 16.63
CA THR A 150 0.84 13.53 16.62
C THR A 150 0.48 13.11 18.04
N GLN A 151 -0.80 12.81 18.27
CA GLN A 151 -1.29 12.29 19.55
C GLN A 151 -0.44 11.11 20.06
N LYS A 152 -0.12 10.16 19.17
CA LYS A 152 0.69 8.99 19.53
C LYS A 152 2.12 9.39 19.92
N LYS A 153 2.76 10.28 19.15
CA LYS A 153 4.14 10.70 19.45
C LYS A 153 4.20 11.54 20.73
N ALA A 154 3.24 12.43 20.95
CA ALA A 154 3.16 13.22 22.17
C ALA A 154 3.00 12.35 23.42
N ALA A 155 2.15 11.32 23.37
CA ALA A 155 2.00 10.35 24.46
C ALA A 155 3.29 9.55 24.71
N GLN A 156 4.07 9.24 23.67
CA GLN A 156 5.37 8.59 23.83
C GLN A 156 6.42 9.48 24.49
N LEU A 157 6.41 10.79 24.21
CA LEU A 157 7.40 11.74 24.73
C LEU A 157 7.06 12.25 26.13
N PHE A 158 5.78 12.47 26.43
CA PHE A 158 5.33 13.14 27.65
C PHE A 158 4.43 12.27 28.55
N GLY A 159 4.14 11.04 28.16
CA GLY A 159 3.24 10.14 28.89
C GLY A 159 1.84 10.72 28.99
N ASN A 160 1.35 10.88 30.22
CA ASN A 160 0.03 11.47 30.52
C ASN A 160 0.07 12.99 30.78
N ALA A 161 1.25 13.61 30.75
CA ALA A 161 1.36 15.06 30.97
C ALA A 161 0.84 15.84 29.76
N ASN A 162 0.32 17.05 29.99
CA ASN A 162 -0.06 17.94 28.90
C ASN A 162 1.20 18.33 28.09
N PRO A 163 1.28 17.97 26.79
CA PRO A 163 2.46 18.27 25.98
C PRO A 163 2.50 19.72 25.49
N LEU A 164 1.37 20.44 25.45
CA LEU A 164 1.33 21.80 24.91
C LEU A 164 2.18 22.77 25.75
N GLY A 165 2.94 23.62 25.06
CA GLY A 165 3.83 24.60 25.68
C GLY A 165 5.11 24.01 26.27
N LYS A 166 5.25 22.68 26.32
CA LYS A 166 6.51 22.04 26.70
C LYS A 166 7.54 22.18 25.59
N THR A 167 8.81 22.16 25.98
CA THR A 167 9.94 22.27 25.07
C THR A 167 10.56 20.90 24.83
N ILE A 168 10.94 20.65 23.57
CA ILE A 168 11.85 19.58 23.20
C ILE A 168 13.12 20.21 22.65
N LEU A 169 14.27 19.59 22.87
CA LEU A 169 15.54 20.06 22.30
C LEU A 169 15.85 19.26 21.02
N TYR A 170 16.08 19.96 19.92
CA TYR A 170 16.51 19.40 18.64
C TYR A 170 17.72 20.19 18.13
N GLU A 171 18.85 19.53 17.83
CA GLU A 171 20.09 20.21 17.38
C GLU A 171 20.45 21.42 18.27
N HIS A 172 20.35 21.23 19.60
CA HIS A 172 20.57 22.28 20.61
C HIS A 172 19.63 23.49 20.52
N ARG A 173 18.63 23.47 19.64
CA ARG A 173 17.56 24.48 19.55
C ARG A 173 16.32 24.03 20.31
N PRO A 174 15.78 24.86 21.21
CA PRO A 174 14.53 24.58 21.90
C PRO A 174 13.36 24.76 20.93
N LEU A 175 12.54 23.71 20.78
CA LEU A 175 11.28 23.74 20.04
C LEU A 175 10.11 23.58 21.00
N THR A 176 9.18 24.52 20.96
CA THR A 176 7.98 24.51 21.81
C THR A 176 6.84 23.77 21.11
N VAL A 177 6.21 22.83 21.81
CA VAL A 177 5.05 22.09 21.32
C VAL A 177 3.86 23.03 21.22
N SER A 178 3.50 23.42 20.01
CA SER A 178 2.47 24.43 19.71
C SER A 178 1.11 23.84 19.35
N GLY A 179 1.07 22.54 19.05
CA GLY A 179 -0.13 21.83 18.65
C GLY A 179 0.01 20.32 18.75
N ILE A 180 -1.14 19.64 18.87
CA ILE A 180 -1.25 18.18 18.84
C ILE A 180 -2.19 17.80 17.70
N ALA A 181 -1.66 17.09 16.71
CA ALA A 181 -2.41 16.59 15.58
C ALA A 181 -3.05 15.22 15.87
N ALA A 182 -4.20 14.95 15.25
CA ALA A 182 -4.69 13.59 15.14
C ALA A 182 -3.67 12.73 14.37
N ASN A 183 -3.58 11.44 14.67
CA ASN A 183 -2.67 10.57 13.94
C ASN A 183 -3.12 10.51 12.46
N PRO A 184 -2.23 10.81 11.49
CA PRO A 184 -2.60 10.71 10.08
C PRO A 184 -2.99 9.26 9.76
N PRO A 185 -3.98 9.05 8.89
CA PRO A 185 -4.32 7.70 8.46
C PRO A 185 -3.14 7.11 7.68
N LEU A 186 -3.00 5.78 7.69
CA LEU A 186 -1.80 5.14 7.11
C LEU A 186 -1.85 4.99 5.59
N ASN A 187 -3.02 5.24 4.98
CA ASN A 187 -3.22 5.32 3.54
C ASN A 187 -2.94 6.75 3.00
N THR A 188 -1.78 7.29 3.36
CA THR A 188 -1.28 8.56 2.81
C THR A 188 0.22 8.49 2.64
N HIS A 189 0.75 9.21 1.65
CA HIS A 189 2.20 9.43 1.55
C HIS A 189 2.72 10.48 2.55
N LEU A 190 1.83 11.26 3.16
CA LEU A 190 2.17 12.31 4.13
C LEU A 190 2.03 11.82 5.58
N VAL A 191 2.46 10.59 5.88
CA VAL A 191 2.54 10.13 7.28
C VAL A 191 3.62 10.93 8.00
N PHE A 192 3.30 11.41 9.21
CA PHE A 192 4.21 12.15 10.07
C PHE A 192 3.98 11.79 11.54
N ASP A 193 5.04 11.90 12.34
CA ASP A 193 5.02 11.86 13.80
C ASP A 193 5.15 13.27 14.39
N ALA A 194 5.89 14.13 13.70
CA ALA A 194 6.11 15.53 14.07
C ALA A 194 6.26 16.42 12.84
N LEU A 195 5.87 17.69 12.99
CA LEU A 195 5.95 18.72 11.96
C LEU A 195 6.64 19.97 12.51
N ILE A 196 7.62 20.48 11.78
CA ILE A 196 8.27 21.76 12.03
C ILE A 196 7.99 22.69 10.84
N SER A 197 7.97 24.00 11.07
CA SER A 197 7.81 24.97 9.99
C SER A 197 8.97 24.88 8.99
N SER A 198 8.68 24.99 7.69
CA SER A 198 9.69 25.16 6.63
C SER A 198 10.54 26.42 6.82
N LYS A 199 10.08 27.37 7.65
CA LYS A 199 10.87 28.53 8.06
C LYS A 199 12.12 28.16 8.86
N TYR A 200 12.09 27.04 9.61
CA TYR A 200 13.27 26.54 10.34
C TYR A 200 14.44 26.31 9.37
N LEU A 201 14.17 25.62 8.25
CA LEU A 201 15.16 25.35 7.21
C LEU A 201 15.64 26.62 6.52
N ALA A 202 14.74 27.57 6.29
CA ALA A 202 15.08 28.83 5.63
C ALA A 202 15.99 29.72 6.50
N GLU A 203 15.90 29.59 7.83
CA GLU A 203 16.76 30.31 8.77
C GLU A 203 18.12 29.61 8.95
N SER A 204 18.14 28.27 8.90
CA SER A 204 19.38 27.50 9.12
C SER A 204 20.35 27.54 7.94
N ASP A 205 19.87 27.70 6.71
CA ASP A 205 20.72 27.73 5.52
C ASP A 205 20.20 28.71 4.45
N ALA A 206 20.94 29.82 4.26
CA ALA A 206 20.60 30.83 3.28
C ALA A 206 20.63 30.30 1.83
N TYR A 207 21.51 29.34 1.52
CA TYR A 207 21.61 28.74 0.18
C TYR A 207 20.37 27.92 -0.17
N PHE A 208 19.73 27.32 0.84
CA PHE A 208 18.53 26.49 0.71
C PHE A 208 17.32 27.25 0.13
N THR A 209 17.24 28.56 0.37
CA THR A 209 16.07 29.37 -0.01
C THR A 209 16.02 29.76 -1.49
N GLY A 210 17.13 29.61 -2.21
CA GLY A 210 17.26 29.93 -3.63
C GLY A 210 17.15 28.72 -4.55
N TYR A 211 17.24 28.97 -5.86
CA TYR A 211 17.31 27.92 -6.89
C TYR A 211 18.64 27.15 -6.92
N ASN A 212 19.58 27.50 -6.05
CA ASN A 212 20.83 26.77 -5.83
C ASN A 212 20.76 25.84 -4.60
N GLY A 213 19.67 25.88 -3.83
CA GLY A 213 19.49 25.18 -2.55
C GLY A 213 19.15 23.69 -2.62
N GLY A 214 19.35 23.06 -3.78
CA GLY A 214 18.97 21.67 -4.03
C GLY A 214 17.46 21.43 -4.18
N VAL A 215 17.12 20.23 -4.67
CA VAL A 215 15.74 19.80 -4.92
C VAL A 215 15.27 18.89 -3.78
N THR A 216 14.65 19.47 -2.76
CA THR A 216 14.48 18.81 -1.45
C THR A 216 13.04 18.81 -0.95
N LEU A 217 12.13 19.54 -1.61
CA LEU A 217 10.75 19.71 -1.15
C LEU A 217 9.73 19.21 -2.19
N LEU A 218 8.79 18.40 -1.73
CA LEU A 218 7.56 18.13 -2.44
C LEU A 218 6.74 19.43 -2.49
N SER A 219 6.46 19.91 -3.69
CA SER A 219 5.78 21.18 -3.91
C SER A 219 4.37 20.96 -4.44
N TYR A 220 3.38 21.32 -3.64
CA TYR A 220 1.97 21.18 -3.95
C TYR A 220 1.33 22.52 -4.29
N LEU A 221 0.42 22.49 -5.25
CA LEU A 221 -0.40 23.61 -5.69
C LEU A 221 -1.87 23.21 -5.56
N ARG A 222 -2.71 24.13 -5.07
CA ARG A 222 -4.16 24.03 -5.13
C ARG A 222 -4.66 24.89 -6.27
N LEU A 223 -5.21 24.26 -7.30
CA LEU A 223 -5.76 24.94 -8.47
C LEU A 223 -7.12 25.56 -8.14
N SER A 224 -7.41 26.69 -8.79
CA SER A 224 -8.70 27.36 -8.69
C SER A 224 -9.78 26.60 -9.46
N ASP A 225 -11.04 26.84 -9.14
CA ASP A 225 -12.20 26.13 -9.72
C ASP A 225 -12.30 26.24 -11.25
N LYS A 226 -11.74 27.31 -11.81
CA LYS A 226 -11.78 27.60 -13.25
C LYS A 226 -10.51 27.17 -13.99
N ALA A 227 -9.43 26.85 -13.27
CA ALA A 227 -8.16 26.50 -13.88
C ALA A 227 -8.13 25.02 -14.27
N THR A 228 -7.55 24.74 -15.44
CA THR A 228 -7.28 23.37 -15.89
C THR A 228 -5.79 23.06 -15.76
N VAL A 229 -5.46 21.79 -15.59
CA VAL A 229 -4.05 21.33 -15.53
C VAL A 229 -3.31 21.75 -16.80
N GLN A 230 -3.94 21.60 -17.96
CA GLN A 230 -3.35 21.94 -19.25
C GLN A 230 -3.03 23.43 -19.37
N GLN A 231 -3.89 24.30 -18.84
CA GLN A 231 -3.64 25.74 -18.81
C GLN A 231 -2.38 26.07 -17.99
N ILE A 232 -2.24 25.50 -16.79
CA ILE A 232 -1.08 25.73 -15.93
C ILE A 232 0.20 25.14 -16.56
N GLU A 233 0.13 23.91 -17.07
CA GLU A 233 1.27 23.25 -17.71
C GLU A 233 1.74 23.99 -18.98
N SER A 234 0.83 24.61 -19.74
CA SER A 234 1.21 25.43 -20.90
C SER A 234 2.04 26.67 -20.54
N ALA A 235 1.93 27.17 -19.29
CA ALA A 235 2.71 28.30 -18.81
C ALA A 235 4.11 27.90 -18.29
N PHE A 236 4.32 26.61 -17.99
CA PHE A 236 5.58 26.11 -17.44
C PHE A 236 6.80 26.33 -18.34
N PRO A 237 6.78 26.06 -19.66
CA PRO A 237 7.97 26.27 -20.50
C PRO A 237 8.53 27.68 -20.40
N GLY A 238 7.65 28.71 -20.48
CA GLY A 238 8.06 30.10 -20.37
C GLY A 238 8.55 30.47 -18.96
N PHE A 239 7.94 29.91 -17.92
CA PHE A 239 8.37 30.12 -16.54
C PHE A 239 9.76 29.50 -16.28
N PHE A 240 9.97 28.23 -16.63
CA PHE A 240 11.24 27.53 -16.43
C PHE A 240 12.36 28.09 -17.31
N GLU A 241 12.05 28.58 -18.52
CA GLU A 241 13.03 29.28 -19.36
C GLU A 241 13.60 30.51 -18.65
N ARG A 242 12.75 31.35 -18.05
CA ARG A 242 13.18 32.56 -17.34
C ARG A 242 13.95 32.27 -16.06
N LYS A 243 13.50 31.26 -15.29
CA LYS A 243 14.02 31.00 -13.94
C LYS A 243 15.25 30.08 -13.90
N ILE A 244 15.32 29.09 -14.79
CA ILE A 244 16.29 27.99 -14.69
C ILE A 244 16.97 27.70 -16.03
N ASN A 245 16.22 27.37 -17.09
CA ASN A 245 16.79 26.76 -18.29
C ASN A 245 17.76 27.69 -19.04
N ARG A 246 17.55 29.01 -19.01
CA ARG A 246 18.48 29.96 -19.65
C ARG A 246 19.90 29.85 -19.09
N GLN A 247 20.05 29.60 -17.80
CA GLN A 247 21.35 29.41 -17.15
C GLN A 247 21.93 28.01 -17.42
N TRP A 248 21.07 27.02 -17.62
CA TRP A 248 21.44 25.62 -17.83
C TRP A 248 21.73 25.24 -19.28
N LYS A 249 21.31 26.08 -20.23
CA LYS A 249 21.46 25.84 -21.67
C LYS A 249 22.92 25.62 -22.09
N GLY A 250 23.87 26.32 -21.47
CA GLY A 250 25.31 26.14 -21.72
C GLY A 250 25.85 24.76 -21.33
N ASN A 251 25.15 24.05 -20.44
CA ASN A 251 25.55 22.74 -19.92
C ASN A 251 24.76 21.58 -20.55
N GLY A 252 23.97 21.82 -21.60
CA GLY A 252 23.12 20.80 -22.22
C GLY A 252 22.00 20.29 -21.30
N MET A 253 21.64 21.09 -20.29
CA MET A 253 20.62 20.75 -19.30
C MET A 253 19.32 21.54 -19.52
N SER A 254 18.19 20.89 -19.28
CA SER A 254 16.88 21.54 -19.27
C SER A 254 15.94 20.89 -18.26
N LEU A 255 15.03 21.70 -17.76
CA LEU A 255 13.96 21.31 -16.86
C LEU A 255 12.61 21.59 -17.53
N SER A 256 11.76 20.58 -17.51
CA SER A 256 10.32 20.70 -17.72
C SER A 256 9.59 20.21 -16.47
N ALA A 257 8.33 20.58 -16.30
CA ALA A 257 7.52 20.01 -15.22
C ALA A 257 6.12 19.65 -15.69
N THR A 258 5.47 18.77 -14.94
CA THR A 258 4.07 18.38 -15.09
C THR A 258 3.39 18.39 -13.72
N LEU A 259 2.05 18.37 -13.72
CA LEU A 259 1.24 18.33 -12.52
C LEU A 259 0.70 16.92 -12.29
N GLN A 260 1.01 16.34 -11.14
CA GLN A 260 0.49 15.06 -10.70
C GLN A 260 -0.57 15.28 -9.62
N ASN A 261 -1.81 14.84 -9.87
CA ASN A 261 -2.86 14.92 -8.84
C ASN A 261 -2.47 14.09 -7.61
N ILE A 262 -2.80 14.59 -6.41
CA ILE A 262 -2.42 13.95 -5.14
C ILE A 262 -2.88 12.48 -5.01
N SER A 263 -4.07 12.15 -5.53
CA SER A 263 -4.62 10.79 -5.48
C SER A 263 -3.88 9.80 -6.40
N ASN A 264 -3.06 10.30 -7.32
CA ASN A 264 -2.28 9.50 -8.27
C ASN A 264 -0.80 9.33 -7.86
N ILE A 265 -0.38 9.91 -6.73
CA ILE A 265 1.03 9.83 -6.29
C ILE A 265 1.36 8.42 -5.83
N HIS A 266 0.51 7.83 -4.98
CA HIS A 266 0.71 6.46 -4.48
C HIS A 266 0.73 5.42 -5.60
N LEU A 267 -0.17 5.55 -6.58
CA LEU A 267 -0.29 4.64 -7.71
C LEU A 267 0.30 5.27 -8.97
N SER A 268 1.60 5.52 -8.97
CA SER A 268 2.30 5.96 -10.18
C SER A 268 2.74 4.76 -11.02
N ASP A 269 3.37 4.98 -12.17
CA ASP A 269 4.00 3.94 -12.98
C ASP A 269 5.43 3.59 -12.53
N GLY A 270 5.94 4.25 -11.49
CA GLY A 270 7.32 4.13 -11.02
C GLY A 270 8.32 4.85 -11.93
N SER A 271 7.88 5.82 -12.74
CA SER A 271 8.73 6.63 -13.61
C SER A 271 9.45 7.80 -12.92
N ILE A 272 9.12 8.04 -11.65
CA ILE A 272 9.73 9.11 -10.84
C ILE A 272 10.84 8.46 -10.01
N ASP A 273 12.08 8.86 -10.28
CA ASP A 273 13.29 8.27 -9.71
C ASP A 273 13.39 8.56 -8.21
N ASP A 274 13.19 9.83 -7.80
CA ASP A 274 13.05 10.20 -6.39
C ASP A 274 11.63 10.60 -6.08
N ASP A 275 10.95 9.69 -5.40
CA ASP A 275 9.57 9.86 -5.01
C ASP A 275 9.36 9.47 -3.55
N ILE A 276 8.12 9.53 -3.11
CA ILE A 276 7.66 9.03 -1.83
C ILE A 276 7.99 7.54 -1.66
N THR A 277 8.28 7.14 -0.42
CA THR A 277 8.63 5.76 -0.07
C THR A 277 7.48 4.77 -0.19
N THR A 278 6.23 5.24 -0.27
CA THR A 278 5.04 4.38 -0.33
C THR A 278 4.57 4.09 -1.75
N ASN A 279 5.23 4.64 -2.79
CA ASN A 279 4.82 4.49 -4.18
C ASN A 279 4.73 3.01 -4.61
N ARG A 280 3.64 2.65 -5.29
CA ARG A 280 3.41 1.33 -5.85
C ARG A 280 2.97 1.44 -7.30
N SER A 281 3.60 0.64 -8.17
CA SER A 281 3.22 0.64 -9.59
C SER A 281 1.77 0.16 -9.81
N LYS A 282 0.99 0.89 -10.62
CA LYS A 282 -0.33 0.43 -11.09
C LYS A 282 -0.27 -0.97 -11.72
N LYS A 283 0.82 -1.28 -12.43
CA LYS A 283 1.04 -2.58 -13.06
C LYS A 283 1.14 -3.69 -12.02
N SER A 284 1.84 -3.44 -10.91
CA SER A 284 1.97 -4.40 -9.81
C SER A 284 0.62 -4.71 -9.17
N ILE A 285 -0.24 -3.71 -8.99
CA ILE A 285 -1.61 -3.94 -8.50
C ILE A 285 -2.41 -4.80 -9.48
N PHE A 286 -2.34 -4.51 -10.78
CA PHE A 286 -3.03 -5.31 -11.79
C PHE A 286 -2.57 -6.78 -11.76
N VAL A 287 -1.28 -7.03 -11.60
CA VAL A 287 -0.72 -8.38 -11.45
C VAL A 287 -1.26 -9.06 -10.18
N ILE A 288 -1.25 -8.37 -9.04
CA ILE A 288 -1.78 -8.90 -7.77
C ILE A 288 -3.26 -9.26 -7.93
N VAL A 289 -4.09 -8.36 -8.47
CA VAL A 289 -5.52 -8.60 -8.70
C VAL A 289 -5.74 -9.79 -9.65
N SER A 290 -4.95 -9.90 -10.72
CA SER A 290 -5.05 -11.00 -11.67
C SER A 290 -4.74 -12.37 -11.03
N ILE A 291 -3.66 -12.45 -10.25
CA ILE A 291 -3.30 -13.66 -9.50
C ILE A 291 -4.39 -14.02 -8.49
N SER A 292 -5.00 -13.02 -7.87
CA SER A 292 -6.05 -13.21 -6.88
C SER A 292 -7.33 -13.78 -7.47
N ILE A 293 -7.75 -13.25 -8.62
CA ILE A 293 -8.89 -13.78 -9.39
C ILE A 293 -8.60 -15.22 -9.80
N LEU A 294 -7.37 -15.50 -10.25
CA LEU A 294 -6.95 -16.85 -10.63
C LEU A 294 -7.04 -17.83 -9.45
N ILE A 295 -6.52 -17.46 -8.27
CA ILE A 295 -6.59 -18.28 -7.05
C ILE A 295 -8.03 -18.53 -6.63
N LEU A 296 -8.88 -17.50 -6.63
CA LEU A 296 -10.30 -17.63 -6.32
C LEU A 296 -10.99 -18.58 -7.31
N LEU A 297 -10.70 -18.44 -8.60
CA LEU A 297 -11.23 -19.31 -9.65
C LEU A 297 -10.80 -20.77 -9.46
N LEU A 298 -9.56 -21.03 -9.06
CA LEU A 298 -9.09 -22.39 -8.73
C LEU A 298 -9.85 -22.98 -7.53
N ALA A 299 -10.07 -22.19 -6.48
CA ALA A 299 -10.83 -22.63 -5.31
C ALA A 299 -12.29 -22.96 -5.68
N ILE A 300 -12.92 -22.15 -6.52
CA ILE A 300 -14.28 -22.35 -7.02
C ILE A 300 -14.37 -23.59 -7.91
N ILE A 301 -13.44 -23.75 -8.85
CA ILE A 301 -13.40 -24.94 -9.74
C ILE A 301 -13.23 -26.21 -8.91
N ASN A 302 -12.30 -26.21 -7.96
CA ASN A 302 -12.07 -27.35 -7.07
C ASN A 302 -13.34 -27.70 -6.29
N TYR A 303 -14.02 -26.69 -5.74
CA TYR A 303 -15.28 -26.86 -5.04
C TYR A 303 -16.37 -27.46 -5.95
N ILE A 304 -16.52 -26.95 -7.18
CA ILE A 304 -17.50 -27.47 -8.15
C ILE A 304 -17.22 -28.93 -8.51
N ILE A 305 -15.96 -29.29 -8.75
CA ILE A 305 -15.56 -30.66 -9.12
C ILE A 305 -15.91 -31.64 -8.00
N LEU A 306 -15.47 -31.33 -6.77
CA LEU A 306 -15.71 -32.19 -5.61
C LEU A 306 -17.19 -32.27 -5.25
N TYR A 307 -17.90 -31.13 -5.25
CA TYR A 307 -19.34 -31.09 -4.99
C TYR A 307 -20.13 -31.90 -6.03
N THR A 308 -19.80 -31.75 -7.32
CA THR A 308 -20.46 -32.51 -8.39
C THR A 308 -20.19 -34.01 -8.27
N ALA A 309 -18.98 -34.42 -7.89
CA ALA A 309 -18.63 -35.84 -7.69
C ALA A 309 -19.45 -36.46 -6.54
N GLN A 310 -19.58 -35.76 -5.40
CA GLN A 310 -20.40 -36.20 -4.27
C GLN A 310 -21.89 -36.29 -4.62
N LYS A 311 -22.36 -35.43 -5.52
CA LYS A 311 -23.76 -35.34 -5.91
C LYS A 311 -24.19 -36.45 -6.87
N ILE A 312 -23.27 -36.97 -7.69
CA ILE A 312 -23.52 -38.13 -8.57
C ILE A 312 -23.90 -39.38 -7.76
N THR A 313 -23.30 -39.61 -6.59
CA THR A 313 -23.64 -40.77 -5.75
C THR A 313 -25.06 -40.69 -5.15
N LYS A 314 -25.66 -39.50 -5.10
CA LYS A 314 -27.02 -39.24 -4.60
C LYS A 314 -28.10 -39.28 -5.69
N THR A 315 -27.76 -39.68 -6.91
CA THR A 315 -28.72 -39.69 -8.03
C THR A 315 -29.84 -40.72 -7.80
N LYS A 316 -29.57 -41.81 -7.06
CA LYS A 316 -30.59 -42.79 -6.65
C LYS A 316 -31.63 -42.17 -5.70
N ASP A 317 -31.18 -41.46 -4.67
CA ASP A 317 -32.06 -40.79 -3.70
C ASP A 317 -32.99 -39.77 -4.38
N ILE A 318 -32.46 -39.02 -5.36
CA ILE A 318 -33.23 -38.04 -6.14
C ILE A 318 -34.23 -38.72 -7.08
N GLY A 319 -33.86 -39.86 -7.68
CA GLY A 319 -34.78 -40.68 -8.47
C GLY A 319 -35.96 -41.17 -7.64
N ILE A 320 -35.71 -41.63 -6.41
CA ILE A 320 -36.74 -42.05 -5.45
C ILE A 320 -37.65 -40.87 -5.09
N LEU A 321 -37.11 -39.69 -4.79
CA LEU A 321 -37.89 -38.49 -4.47
C LEU A 321 -38.79 -38.04 -5.64
N LYS A 322 -38.34 -38.16 -6.89
CA LYS A 322 -39.18 -37.86 -8.06
C LYS A 322 -40.33 -38.86 -8.19
N VAL A 323 -40.12 -40.14 -7.86
CA VAL A 323 -41.18 -41.16 -7.82
C VAL A 323 -42.22 -40.83 -6.75
N PHE A 324 -41.79 -40.30 -5.59
CA PHE A 324 -42.68 -39.80 -4.54
C PHE A 324 -43.28 -38.40 -4.82
N GLY A 325 -43.17 -37.87 -6.04
CA GLY A 325 -43.84 -36.63 -6.45
C GLY A 325 -43.08 -35.32 -6.22
N ALA A 326 -41.76 -35.37 -5.94
CA ALA A 326 -40.97 -34.16 -5.80
C ALA A 326 -40.84 -33.39 -7.14
N ASN A 327 -41.35 -32.15 -7.18
CA ASN A 327 -41.19 -31.25 -8.32
C ASN A 327 -39.71 -30.81 -8.49
N ASN A 328 -39.29 -30.60 -9.74
CA ASN A 328 -37.97 -30.09 -10.12
C ASN A 328 -37.60 -28.79 -9.38
N HIS A 329 -38.55 -27.87 -9.18
CA HIS A 329 -38.32 -26.64 -8.43
C HIS A 329 -37.95 -26.89 -6.96
N SER A 330 -38.57 -27.90 -6.32
CA SER A 330 -38.29 -28.27 -4.94
C SER A 330 -36.87 -28.86 -4.80
N LEU A 331 -36.45 -29.67 -5.78
CA LEU A 331 -35.10 -30.24 -5.84
C LEU A 331 -34.02 -29.16 -6.08
N LEU A 332 -34.29 -28.21 -6.97
CA LEU A 332 -33.41 -27.06 -7.22
C LEU A 332 -33.25 -26.21 -5.97
N ARG A 333 -34.36 -25.88 -5.29
CA ARG A 333 -34.34 -25.09 -4.06
C ARG A 333 -33.60 -25.80 -2.94
N GLN A 334 -33.79 -27.09 -2.77
CA GLN A 334 -33.05 -27.89 -1.79
C GLN A 334 -31.54 -27.86 -2.06
N ASN A 335 -31.14 -28.07 -3.31
CA ASN A 335 -29.72 -28.04 -3.69
C ASN A 335 -29.10 -26.65 -3.47
N PHE A 336 -29.82 -25.58 -3.83
CA PHE A 336 -29.39 -24.21 -3.59
C PHE A 336 -29.18 -23.94 -2.10
N ILE A 337 -30.12 -24.35 -1.23
CA ILE A 337 -29.99 -24.19 0.22
C ILE A 337 -28.78 -24.97 0.75
N GLU A 338 -28.54 -26.19 0.27
CA GLU A 338 -27.40 -27.00 0.71
C GLU A 338 -26.05 -26.36 0.34
N VAL A 339 -25.91 -25.86 -0.90
CA VAL A 339 -24.72 -25.13 -1.33
C VAL A 339 -24.55 -23.82 -0.54
N CYS A 340 -25.65 -23.09 -0.33
CA CYS A 340 -25.64 -21.84 0.42
C CYS A 340 -25.19 -22.04 1.88
N VAL A 341 -25.67 -23.09 2.54
CA VAL A 341 -25.23 -23.45 3.90
C VAL A 341 -23.75 -23.80 3.93
N LEU A 342 -23.28 -24.65 3.00
CA LEU A 342 -21.86 -25.04 2.92
C LEU A 342 -20.94 -23.85 2.67
N THR A 343 -21.29 -23.00 1.70
CA THR A 343 -20.51 -21.81 1.35
C THR A 343 -20.52 -20.76 2.46
N THR A 344 -21.64 -20.63 3.20
CA THR A 344 -21.72 -19.76 4.37
C THR A 344 -20.80 -20.24 5.49
N ILE A 345 -20.82 -21.53 5.83
CA ILE A 345 -19.94 -22.11 6.86
C ILE A 345 -18.47 -21.89 6.48
N ALA A 346 -18.11 -22.20 5.25
CA ALA A 346 -16.75 -21.99 4.76
C ALA A 346 -16.35 -20.51 4.70
N SER A 347 -17.28 -19.60 4.41
CA SER A 347 -17.00 -18.16 4.45
C SER A 347 -16.75 -17.67 5.87
N ILE A 348 -17.51 -18.16 6.85
CA ILE A 348 -17.29 -17.85 8.28
C ILE A 348 -15.89 -18.34 8.70
N ILE A 349 -15.54 -19.57 8.35
CA ILE A 349 -14.20 -20.12 8.64
C ILE A 349 -13.13 -19.33 7.90
N GLY A 350 -13.36 -18.92 6.65
CA GLY A 350 -12.45 -18.10 5.88
C GLY A 350 -12.19 -16.73 6.50
N VAL A 351 -13.24 -16.06 6.99
CA VAL A 351 -13.12 -14.79 7.74
C VAL A 351 -12.32 -15.00 9.03
N PHE A 352 -12.57 -16.09 9.76
CA PHE A 352 -11.81 -16.43 10.96
C PHE A 352 -10.33 -16.70 10.66
N LEU A 353 -10.02 -17.46 9.60
CA LEU A 353 -8.65 -17.70 9.16
C LEU A 353 -7.95 -16.39 8.77
N LEU A 354 -8.65 -15.50 8.06
CA LEU A 354 -8.12 -14.19 7.74
C LEU A 354 -7.85 -13.37 8.99
N PHE A 355 -8.77 -13.36 9.96
CA PHE A 355 -8.58 -12.65 11.22
C PHE A 355 -7.31 -13.11 11.96
N LEU A 356 -7.02 -14.41 11.98
CA LEU A 356 -5.78 -14.94 12.55
C LEU A 356 -4.54 -14.56 11.73
N GLY A 357 -4.63 -14.58 10.39
CA GLY A 357 -3.51 -14.33 9.49
C GLY A 357 -3.20 -12.86 9.21
N ILE A 358 -4.15 -11.94 9.43
CA ILE A 358 -4.05 -10.54 8.96
C ILE A 358 -2.88 -9.80 9.60
N SER A 359 -2.58 -10.05 10.88
CA SER A 359 -1.45 -9.44 11.58
C SER A 359 -0.10 -9.85 10.98
N PHE A 360 0.04 -11.12 10.58
CA PHE A 360 1.23 -11.61 9.89
C PHE A 360 1.35 -10.98 8.50
N LEU A 361 0.25 -10.94 7.74
CA LEU A 361 0.22 -10.34 6.40
C LEU A 361 0.54 -8.84 6.44
N ASN A 362 -0.03 -8.10 7.39
CA ASN A 362 0.23 -6.67 7.60
C ASN A 362 1.71 -6.40 7.90
N ARG A 363 2.34 -7.22 8.75
CA ARG A 363 3.78 -7.08 9.05
C ARG A 363 4.64 -7.38 7.82
N TYR A 364 4.31 -8.46 7.10
CA TYR A 364 5.09 -8.90 5.95
C TYR A 364 4.98 -7.92 4.76
N LEU A 365 3.78 -7.39 4.52
CA LEU A 365 3.50 -6.45 3.43
C LEU A 365 3.69 -4.98 3.82
N GLN A 366 4.05 -4.72 5.08
CA GLN A 366 4.13 -3.38 5.68
C GLN A 366 2.84 -2.56 5.50
N THR A 367 1.70 -3.22 5.62
CA THR A 367 0.37 -2.61 5.52
C THR A 367 -0.34 -2.61 6.87
N THR A 368 -1.44 -1.87 6.99
CA THR A 368 -2.28 -1.83 8.21
C THR A 368 -3.74 -2.04 7.88
N ILE A 369 -4.02 -3.15 7.21
CA ILE A 369 -5.38 -3.52 6.83
C ILE A 369 -6.11 -4.02 8.06
N ARG A 370 -7.28 -3.43 8.34
CA ARG A 370 -8.21 -3.89 9.37
C ARG A 370 -9.54 -4.24 8.72
N ILE A 371 -10.13 -5.35 9.16
CA ILE A 371 -11.44 -5.80 8.68
C ILE A 371 -12.53 -4.81 9.14
N GLU A 372 -12.35 -4.22 10.32
CA GLU A 372 -13.28 -3.29 10.98
C GLU A 372 -13.54 -2.03 10.15
N ASP A 373 -12.50 -1.46 9.54
CA ASP A 373 -12.59 -0.23 8.74
C ASP A 373 -13.50 -0.40 7.49
N THR A 374 -13.81 -1.64 7.11
CA THR A 374 -14.52 -1.98 5.87
C THR A 374 -15.58 -3.06 6.09
N ILE A 375 -16.23 -3.12 7.27
CA ILE A 375 -17.24 -4.14 7.55
C ILE A 375 -18.34 -4.18 6.47
N PHE A 376 -18.92 -3.04 6.11
CA PHE A 376 -20.02 -3.00 5.14
C PHE A 376 -19.60 -3.53 3.76
N SER A 377 -18.48 -3.06 3.20
CA SER A 377 -18.03 -3.53 1.87
C SER A 377 -17.57 -4.99 1.91
N SER A 378 -16.99 -5.45 3.03
CA SER A 378 -16.58 -6.85 3.21
C SER A 378 -17.78 -7.78 3.27
N VAL A 379 -18.81 -7.41 4.02
CA VAL A 379 -20.07 -8.17 4.10
C VAL A 379 -20.75 -8.20 2.73
N LEU A 380 -20.82 -7.06 2.04
CA LEU A 380 -21.39 -7.00 0.68
C LEU A 380 -20.61 -7.91 -0.29
N PHE A 381 -19.28 -7.87 -0.26
CA PHE A 381 -18.43 -8.74 -1.07
C PHE A 381 -18.71 -10.23 -0.79
N LEU A 382 -18.78 -10.62 0.49
CA LEU A 382 -19.07 -12.00 0.89
C LEU A 382 -20.49 -12.43 0.46
N VAL A 383 -21.49 -11.56 0.60
CA VAL A 383 -22.87 -11.85 0.18
C VAL A 383 -22.92 -12.08 -1.34
N ILE A 384 -22.27 -11.21 -2.13
CA ILE A 384 -22.18 -11.37 -3.59
C ILE A 384 -21.48 -12.68 -3.94
N LEU A 385 -20.39 -13.02 -3.25
CA LEU A 385 -19.63 -14.25 -3.45
C LEU A 385 -20.46 -15.49 -3.13
N ILE A 386 -21.15 -15.50 -1.98
CA ILE A 386 -22.01 -16.63 -1.54
C ILE A 386 -23.19 -16.83 -2.51
N ILE A 387 -23.90 -15.75 -2.87
CA ILE A 387 -25.05 -15.83 -3.78
C ILE A 387 -24.59 -16.25 -5.17
N GLY A 388 -23.58 -15.58 -5.72
CA GLY A 388 -23.04 -15.86 -7.06
C GLY A 388 -22.58 -17.31 -7.19
N LEU A 389 -21.88 -17.83 -6.19
CA LEU A 389 -21.42 -19.23 -6.19
C LEU A 389 -22.55 -20.22 -5.97
N SER A 390 -23.49 -19.92 -5.09
CA SER A 390 -24.66 -20.77 -4.87
C SER A 390 -25.46 -20.92 -6.15
N ILE A 391 -25.64 -19.84 -6.93
CA ILE A 391 -26.28 -19.88 -8.24
C ILE A 391 -25.45 -20.71 -9.24
N ALA A 392 -24.15 -20.41 -9.38
CA ALA A 392 -23.28 -21.09 -10.34
C ALA A 392 -23.20 -22.60 -10.10
N VAL A 393 -22.95 -23.02 -8.86
CA VAL A 393 -22.83 -24.44 -8.47
C VAL A 393 -24.19 -25.14 -8.60
N THR A 394 -25.28 -24.48 -8.20
CA THR A 394 -26.62 -25.04 -8.34
C THR A 394 -26.93 -25.27 -9.81
N PHE A 395 -26.66 -24.31 -10.71
CA PHE A 395 -26.94 -24.46 -12.13
C PHE A 395 -26.11 -25.58 -12.79
N ILE A 396 -24.82 -25.64 -12.50
CA ILE A 396 -23.89 -26.65 -13.04
C ILE A 396 -24.27 -28.06 -12.56
N SER A 397 -24.62 -28.22 -11.29
CA SER A 397 -25.04 -29.51 -10.72
C SER A 397 -26.48 -29.89 -11.13
N ALA A 398 -27.40 -28.93 -11.17
CA ALA A 398 -28.81 -29.10 -11.55
C ALA A 398 -29.00 -29.64 -12.97
N ARG A 399 -28.17 -29.22 -13.93
CA ARG A 399 -28.30 -29.63 -15.33
C ARG A 399 -28.19 -31.15 -15.51
N LYS A 400 -27.46 -31.84 -14.63
CA LYS A 400 -27.38 -33.31 -14.64
C LYS A 400 -28.65 -33.99 -14.07
N TYR A 401 -29.42 -33.30 -13.22
CA TYR A 401 -30.61 -33.83 -12.54
C TYR A 401 -31.92 -33.65 -13.31
N LEU A 402 -32.02 -32.56 -14.08
CA LEU A 402 -33.20 -32.26 -14.88
C LEU A 402 -33.38 -33.25 -16.04
N VAL A 403 -32.29 -33.89 -16.50
CA VAL A 403 -32.28 -34.84 -17.63
C VAL A 403 -32.49 -36.30 -17.18
N VAL A 404 -32.46 -36.60 -15.88
CA VAL A 404 -32.72 -37.97 -15.38
C VAL A 404 -34.21 -38.27 -15.46
N THR A 405 -34.59 -39.11 -16.43
CA THR A 405 -35.89 -39.77 -16.51
C THR A 405 -35.92 -40.99 -15.57
N THR A 406 -37.06 -41.20 -14.91
CA THR A 406 -37.29 -42.21 -13.86
C THR A 406 -36.93 -43.65 -14.27
N ALA A 407 -37.07 -43.99 -15.56
CA ALA A 407 -36.73 -45.30 -16.10
C ALA A 407 -35.21 -45.57 -16.19
N ALA A 408 -34.37 -44.54 -16.39
CA ALA A 408 -32.92 -44.70 -16.55
C ALA A 408 -32.18 -44.83 -15.19
N SER A 409 -32.74 -44.26 -14.12
CA SER A 409 -32.15 -44.32 -12.77
C SER A 409 -32.21 -45.70 -12.11
N LEU A 410 -33.18 -46.54 -12.45
CA LEU A 410 -33.33 -47.89 -11.92
C LEU A 410 -32.56 -48.96 -12.71
N LYS A 411 -32.26 -48.73 -13.99
CA LYS A 411 -31.65 -49.74 -14.88
C LYS A 411 -30.11 -49.74 -14.89
N ASN A 412 -29.46 -48.97 -14.02
CA ASN A 412 -27.99 -48.79 -13.94
C ASN A 412 -27.29 -48.43 -15.28
N ARG A 413 -28.05 -48.03 -16.31
CA ARG A 413 -27.54 -47.57 -17.60
C ARG A 413 -27.55 -46.05 -17.63
N MET A 414 -26.73 -45.42 -16.79
CA MET A 414 -26.33 -44.04 -17.07
C MET A 414 -25.23 -44.09 -18.12
N THR A 415 -25.61 -43.89 -19.37
CA THR A 415 -24.65 -43.50 -20.41
C THR A 415 -24.14 -42.12 -20.04
N THR A 416 -23.04 -42.06 -19.30
CA THR A 416 -22.26 -40.83 -19.16
C THR A 416 -21.83 -40.42 -20.56
N SER A 417 -22.54 -39.48 -21.17
CA SER A 417 -22.17 -38.91 -22.46
C SER A 417 -20.69 -38.55 -22.45
N ARG A 418 -19.92 -39.14 -23.38
CA ARG A 418 -18.47 -38.98 -23.56
C ARG A 418 -18.06 -37.49 -23.57
N HIS A 419 -18.95 -36.62 -24.04
CA HIS A 419 -18.79 -35.17 -24.10
C HIS A 419 -18.78 -34.48 -22.72
N ASN A 420 -19.56 -34.97 -21.75
CA ASN A 420 -19.66 -34.36 -20.42
C ASN A 420 -18.47 -34.76 -19.52
N THR A 421 -17.89 -35.95 -19.76
CA THR A 421 -16.66 -36.41 -19.11
C THR A 421 -15.44 -35.65 -19.65
N PHE A 422 -15.40 -35.37 -20.96
CA PHE A 422 -14.33 -34.57 -21.58
C PHE A 422 -14.24 -33.16 -20.99
N LYS A 423 -15.37 -32.43 -20.88
CA LYS A 423 -15.40 -31.08 -20.28
C LYS A 423 -14.90 -31.04 -18.83
N ARG A 424 -15.26 -32.04 -18.03
CA ARG A 424 -14.78 -32.16 -16.64
C ARG A 424 -13.28 -32.43 -16.60
N ASN A 425 -12.80 -33.36 -17.41
CA ASN A 425 -11.38 -33.72 -17.44
C ASN A 425 -10.53 -32.55 -17.96
N LEU A 426 -11.03 -31.77 -18.92
CA LEU A 426 -10.39 -30.54 -19.38
C LEU A 426 -10.28 -29.50 -18.27
N LEU A 427 -11.36 -29.29 -17.49
CA LEU A 427 -11.36 -28.36 -16.36
C LEU A 427 -10.38 -28.79 -15.25
N ILE A 428 -10.32 -30.11 -14.96
CA ILE A 428 -9.36 -30.69 -14.01
C ILE A 428 -7.92 -30.48 -14.50
N ALA A 429 -7.64 -30.80 -15.78
CA ALA A 429 -6.33 -30.61 -16.37
C ALA A 429 -5.89 -29.14 -16.33
N PHE A 430 -6.78 -28.20 -16.70
CA PHE A 430 -6.53 -26.77 -16.61
C PHE A 430 -6.17 -26.34 -15.17
N GLN A 431 -6.95 -26.77 -14.17
CA GLN A 431 -6.67 -26.47 -12.77
C GLN A 431 -5.28 -26.95 -12.35
N PHE A 432 -4.95 -28.22 -12.61
CA PHE A 432 -3.65 -28.78 -12.23
C PHE A 432 -2.50 -28.09 -12.96
N THR A 433 -2.64 -27.78 -14.25
CA THR A 433 -1.64 -27.02 -15.00
C THR A 433 -1.38 -25.66 -14.36
N VAL A 434 -2.44 -24.91 -14.03
CA VAL A 434 -2.28 -23.59 -13.39
C VAL A 434 -1.59 -23.72 -12.03
N VAL A 435 -1.97 -24.70 -11.20
CA VAL A 435 -1.33 -24.93 -9.90
C VAL A 435 0.15 -25.28 -10.06
N ILE A 436 0.50 -26.15 -11.00
CA ILE A 436 1.89 -26.52 -11.27
C ILE A 436 2.71 -25.31 -11.73
N VAL A 437 2.17 -24.49 -12.64
CA VAL A 437 2.85 -23.26 -13.11
C VAL A 437 3.07 -22.28 -11.96
N LEU A 438 2.06 -22.07 -11.10
CA LEU A 438 2.20 -21.19 -9.93
C LEU A 438 3.25 -21.73 -8.94
N LEU A 439 3.29 -23.04 -8.70
CA LEU A 439 4.31 -23.65 -7.84
C LEU A 439 5.71 -23.44 -8.42
N ILE A 440 5.91 -23.69 -9.72
CA ILE A 440 7.19 -23.46 -10.39
C ILE A 440 7.60 -21.99 -10.24
N ALA A 441 6.68 -21.04 -10.46
CA ALA A 441 6.97 -19.62 -10.31
C ALA A 441 7.41 -19.27 -8.87
N VAL A 442 6.70 -19.76 -7.86
CA VAL A 442 7.06 -19.54 -6.44
C VAL A 442 8.44 -20.13 -6.13
N PHE A 443 8.74 -21.35 -6.59
CA PHE A 443 10.05 -21.96 -6.37
C PHE A 443 11.18 -21.19 -7.05
N VAL A 444 10.98 -20.75 -8.29
CA VAL A 444 11.96 -19.96 -9.03
C VAL A 444 12.19 -18.61 -8.37
N ILE A 445 11.14 -17.88 -8.02
CA ILE A 445 11.24 -16.58 -7.33
C ILE A 445 11.91 -16.73 -5.98
N SER A 446 11.55 -17.75 -5.19
CA SER A 446 12.17 -18.03 -3.90
C SER A 446 13.67 -18.31 -4.04
N ARG A 447 14.05 -19.11 -5.05
CA ARG A 447 15.46 -19.40 -5.35
C ARG A 447 16.21 -18.16 -5.82
N GLN A 448 15.63 -17.33 -6.68
CA GLN A 448 16.22 -16.08 -7.13
C GLN A 448 16.39 -15.09 -5.97
N ASN A 449 15.39 -14.95 -5.10
CA ASN A 449 15.48 -14.08 -3.94
C ASN A 449 16.58 -14.54 -2.97
N LYS A 450 16.68 -15.86 -2.72
CA LYS A 450 17.77 -16.43 -1.93
C LYS A 450 19.14 -16.18 -2.58
N PHE A 451 19.23 -16.35 -3.89
CA PHE A 451 20.44 -16.03 -4.64
C PHE A 451 20.82 -14.57 -4.47
N LEU A 452 19.90 -13.62 -4.72
CA LEU A 452 20.14 -12.18 -4.55
C LEU A 452 20.58 -11.79 -3.13
N GLN A 453 20.02 -12.44 -2.11
CA GLN A 453 20.40 -12.20 -0.71
C GLN A 453 21.79 -12.75 -0.35
N GLN A 454 22.25 -13.80 -1.05
CA GLN A 454 23.51 -14.48 -0.79
C GLN A 454 24.64 -14.05 -1.74
N THR A 455 24.32 -13.35 -2.83
CA THR A 455 25.32 -12.82 -3.76
C THR A 455 26.24 -11.85 -3.02
N ALA A 456 27.54 -12.09 -3.13
CA ALA A 456 28.55 -11.20 -2.58
C ALA A 456 28.39 -9.81 -3.23
N LEU A 457 28.26 -8.78 -2.39
CA LEU A 457 28.04 -7.41 -2.84
C LEU A 457 29.35 -6.68 -3.23
N GLY A 458 30.48 -7.40 -3.18
CA GLY A 458 31.80 -6.84 -3.43
C GLY A 458 32.38 -6.05 -2.26
N PHE A 459 31.74 -6.06 -1.09
CA PHE A 459 32.23 -5.47 0.15
C PHE A 459 31.82 -6.29 1.37
N ASP A 460 32.65 -6.27 2.41
CA ASP A 460 32.36 -6.93 3.69
C ASP A 460 31.33 -6.14 4.48
N LYS A 461 30.36 -6.84 5.08
CA LYS A 461 29.32 -6.25 5.93
C LYS A 461 29.50 -6.60 7.40
N GLU A 462 30.28 -7.64 7.68
CA GLU A 462 30.45 -8.15 9.02
C GLU A 462 31.46 -7.30 9.78
N ASN A 463 31.21 -7.12 11.08
CA ASN A 463 32.08 -6.37 12.00
C ASN A 463 32.30 -4.88 11.63
N ILE A 464 31.38 -4.28 10.85
CA ILE A 464 31.39 -2.84 10.59
C ILE A 464 30.52 -2.13 11.63
N LEU A 465 31.15 -1.34 12.50
CA LEU A 465 30.46 -0.40 13.38
C LEU A 465 30.39 0.97 12.70
N THR A 466 29.19 1.50 12.54
CA THR A 466 28.97 2.85 12.05
C THR A 466 28.59 3.77 13.21
N LEU A 467 29.35 4.84 13.37
CA LEU A 467 29.03 5.93 14.30
C LEU A 467 28.59 7.14 13.49
N GLN A 468 27.34 7.55 13.65
CA GLN A 468 26.86 8.80 13.08
C GLN A 468 27.19 9.91 14.07
N THR A 469 28.03 10.84 13.62
CA THR A 469 28.49 11.99 14.41
C THR A 469 27.54 13.17 14.22
N ASP A 470 27.37 13.98 15.25
CA ASP A 470 26.61 15.23 15.15
C ASP A 470 27.39 16.26 14.31
N GLU A 471 26.67 17.15 13.61
CA GLU A 471 27.26 18.17 12.71
C GLU A 471 28.19 19.15 13.44
N GLU A 472 28.10 19.23 14.76
CA GLU A 472 28.93 20.11 15.60
C GLU A 472 30.38 19.62 15.78
N ILE A 473 30.68 18.37 15.43
CA ILE A 473 32.05 17.86 15.51
C ILE A 473 32.85 18.38 14.31
N THR A 474 33.82 19.26 14.59
CA THR A 474 34.71 19.81 13.56
C THR A 474 35.48 18.69 12.85
N ALA A 475 35.84 18.95 11.58
CA ALA A 475 36.63 18.02 10.78
C ALA A 475 37.92 17.58 11.51
N ASP A 476 38.61 18.52 12.17
CA ASP A 476 39.84 18.24 12.91
C ASP A 476 39.62 17.24 14.05
N LYS A 477 38.53 17.38 14.82
CA LYS A 477 38.16 16.44 15.89
C LYS A 477 37.78 15.08 15.33
N LEU A 478 37.13 15.02 14.16
CA LEU A 478 36.83 13.77 13.47
C LEU A 478 38.11 13.07 13.00
N PHE A 479 39.10 13.83 12.50
CA PHE A 479 40.40 13.30 12.12
C PHE A 479 41.19 12.81 13.33
N GLU A 480 41.17 13.53 14.44
CA GLU A 480 41.77 13.11 15.71
C GLU A 480 41.11 11.82 16.24
N PHE A 481 39.77 11.79 16.27
CA PHE A 481 39.02 10.60 16.66
C PHE A 481 39.36 9.39 15.76
N LYS A 482 39.45 9.61 14.44
CA LYS A 482 39.87 8.58 13.49
C LYS A 482 41.26 8.03 13.83
N GLN A 483 42.21 8.88 14.21
CA GLN A 483 43.55 8.43 14.58
C GLN A 483 43.55 7.67 15.90
N ASN A 484 42.88 8.18 16.93
CA ASN A 484 42.76 7.50 18.23
C ASN A 484 42.11 6.11 18.08
N MET A 485 41.12 5.97 17.20
CA MET A 485 40.51 4.67 16.91
C MET A 485 41.44 3.72 16.14
N ARG A 486 42.36 4.23 15.31
CA ARG A 486 43.35 3.39 14.61
C ARG A 486 44.43 2.81 15.52
N GLU A 487 44.68 3.44 16.67
CA GLU A 487 45.63 2.94 17.67
C GLU A 487 45.09 1.73 18.46
N LEU A 488 43.77 1.53 18.45
CA LEU A 488 43.15 0.38 19.11
C LEU A 488 43.38 -0.89 18.29
N ALA A 489 44.13 -1.84 18.85
CA ALA A 489 44.46 -3.13 18.20
C ALA A 489 43.24 -3.96 17.77
N ALA A 490 42.06 -3.71 18.35
CA ALA A 490 40.80 -4.37 17.98
C ALA A 490 40.18 -3.82 16.68
N ILE A 491 40.66 -2.69 16.15
CA ILE A 491 40.09 -2.00 15.00
C ILE A 491 41.04 -2.15 13.80
N ASN A 492 40.58 -2.90 12.79
CA ASN A 492 41.40 -3.18 11.60
C ASN A 492 41.49 -1.97 10.64
N ALA A 493 40.41 -1.18 10.53
CA ALA A 493 40.35 0.00 9.67
C ALA A 493 39.33 1.03 10.16
N VAL A 494 39.63 2.30 9.94
CA VAL A 494 38.73 3.43 10.22
C VAL A 494 38.65 4.35 9.02
N SER A 495 37.44 4.70 8.63
CA SER A 495 37.15 5.67 7.57
C SER A 495 36.18 6.74 8.07
N LEU A 496 36.30 7.93 7.51
CA LEU A 496 35.31 8.99 7.65
C LEU A 496 34.55 9.06 6.34
N SER A 497 33.23 9.17 6.42
CA SER A 497 32.39 9.32 5.24
C SER A 497 31.27 10.28 5.53
N SER A 498 30.97 11.15 4.56
CA SER A 498 29.77 11.97 4.58
C SER A 498 28.51 11.14 4.35
N GLN A 499 28.64 9.92 3.80
CA GLN A 499 27.52 9.01 3.56
C GLN A 499 27.90 7.53 3.69
N LEU A 500 26.95 6.72 4.14
CA LEU A 500 27.15 5.28 4.24
C LEU A 500 27.02 4.62 2.87
N VAL A 501 27.90 3.64 2.63
CA VAL A 501 27.82 2.76 1.47
C VAL A 501 26.43 2.11 1.46
N GLY A 502 25.70 2.27 0.36
CA GLY A 502 24.35 1.74 0.17
C GLY A 502 23.19 2.67 0.57
N LYS A 503 23.44 3.89 1.11
CA LYS A 503 22.38 4.87 1.41
C LYS A 503 22.04 5.85 0.27
N GLY A 504 22.71 5.78 -0.87
CA GLY A 504 22.50 6.67 -2.03
C GLY A 504 23.17 8.05 -1.88
N ILE A 505 23.39 8.76 -3.00
CA ILE A 505 24.18 10.00 -3.07
C ILE A 505 23.34 11.21 -2.63
N THR A 506 23.86 12.09 -1.77
CA THR A 506 23.22 13.40 -1.46
C THR A 506 23.19 14.27 -2.72
N LYS A 507 22.03 14.85 -3.07
CA LYS A 507 21.86 15.76 -4.20
C LYS A 507 22.15 17.23 -3.87
N ASN A 508 22.97 17.47 -2.85
CA ASN A 508 23.49 18.81 -2.62
C ASN A 508 24.52 19.06 -3.72
N GLY A 509 24.12 19.82 -4.74
CA GLY A 509 24.99 20.16 -5.85
C GLY A 509 26.12 21.04 -5.33
N TYR A 510 27.30 20.46 -5.13
CA TYR A 510 28.52 21.22 -4.96
C TYR A 510 29.25 21.22 -6.30
N ILE A 511 29.53 22.43 -6.80
CA ILE A 511 30.53 22.63 -7.84
C ILE A 511 31.87 22.48 -7.15
N ILE A 512 32.69 21.54 -7.60
CA ILE A 512 34.12 21.54 -7.24
C ILE A 512 34.72 22.63 -8.12
N ASP A 513 34.96 23.80 -7.55
CA ASP A 513 35.84 24.78 -8.19
C ASP A 513 37.25 24.17 -8.20
N ASN A 514 37.81 24.03 -9.41
CA ASN A 514 39.19 23.58 -9.63
C ASN A 514 40.19 24.68 -9.27
#